data_AF-L8FQ36-F1
#
_entry.id   AF-L8FQ36-F1
#
_cell.length_a   1.000
_cell.length_b   1.000
_cell.length_c   1.000
_cell.angle_alpha   90.00
_cell.angle_beta   90.00
_cell.angle_gamma   90.00
#
_symmetry.space_group_name_H-M   'P 1'
#
loop_
_entity.id
_entity.type
_entity.pdbx_description
1 polymer ?
#
loop_
_entity_poly.entity_id
_entity_poly.type
_entity_poly.pdbx_seq_one_letter_code
_entity_poly.pdbx_strand_id
1 'polypeptide(L)'
;MAKHAHAKIRAERDKPNGQRRIPMLKDLYGNLLQELPLKCKVDDCKDDLWRYYDQLTNTRRLLGTSQDVAKLEAQEAEELEKDVEHMAKLKYMKSVEIYYQDRRRALKKYDEKARDMLRRENVRPTPRIERRAMEQLDTFSMPPREDSAWRR
;
A
#
# COMPACT_ATOMS: atom_id res chain seq x y z
N MET A 1 7.67 5.08 28.83
CA MET A 1 6.83 4.11 29.58
C MET A 1 7.47 3.63 30.88
N ALA A 2 8.66 3.01 30.89
CA ALA A 2 9.25 2.45 32.12
C ALA A 2 9.45 3.46 33.27
N LYS A 3 9.90 4.69 32.97
CA LYS A 3 10.04 5.77 33.98
C LYS A 3 8.70 6.18 34.61
N HIS A 4 7.63 6.19 33.80
CA HIS A 4 6.27 6.50 34.27
C HIS A 4 5.72 5.39 35.17
N ALA A 5 5.90 4.12 34.80
CA ALA A 5 5.53 2.97 35.63
C ALA A 5 6.25 3.01 37.00
N HIS A 6 7.56 3.29 37.00
CA HIS A 6 8.34 3.42 38.24
C HIS A 6 7.90 4.62 39.10
N ALA A 7 7.48 5.73 38.48
CA ALA A 7 6.96 6.89 39.20
C ALA A 7 5.61 6.57 39.87
N LYS A 8 4.69 5.89 39.15
CA LYS A 8 3.40 5.44 39.68
C LYS A 8 3.54 4.45 40.83
N ILE A 9 4.44 3.46 40.71
CA ILE A 9 4.69 2.48 41.78
C ILE A 9 5.29 3.15 43.03
N ARG A 10 6.19 4.13 42.85
CA ARG A 10 6.72 4.92 43.97
C ARG A 10 5.62 5.74 44.65
N ALA A 11 4.82 6.47 43.88
CA ALA A 11 3.72 7.28 44.42
C ALA A 11 2.65 6.44 45.14
N GLU A 12 2.44 5.18 44.75
CA GLU A 12 1.49 4.30 45.43
C GLU A 12 2.04 3.71 46.74
N ARG A 13 3.37 3.70 46.92
CA ARG A 13 4.03 3.22 48.14
C ARG A 13 3.76 4.10 49.36
N ASP A 14 3.54 5.39 49.13
CA ASP A 14 3.30 6.37 50.18
C ASP A 14 1.81 6.44 50.61
N LYS A 15 0.95 5.58 50.06
CA LYS A 15 -0.49 5.53 50.36
C LYS A 15 -0.85 4.45 51.37
N PRO A 16 -1.88 4.65 52.20
CA PRO A 16 -2.28 3.70 53.25
C PRO A 16 -2.70 2.31 52.72
N ASN A 17 -3.13 2.21 51.45
CA ASN A 17 -3.45 0.94 50.78
C ASN A 17 -2.38 0.49 49.75
N GLY A 18 -1.22 1.15 49.74
CA GLY A 18 -0.16 0.94 48.76
C GLY A 18 0.32 -0.50 48.69
N GLN A 19 0.50 -1.13 49.85
CA GLN A 19 0.99 -2.51 49.97
C GLN A 19 0.09 -3.55 49.27
N ARG A 20 -1.23 -3.30 49.20
CA ARG A 20 -2.17 -4.17 48.47
C ARG A 20 -2.23 -3.86 46.96
N ARG A 21 -1.97 -2.61 46.55
CA ARG A 21 -2.11 -2.15 45.16
C ARG A 21 -0.84 -2.25 44.32
N ILE A 22 0.33 -2.19 44.95
CA ILE A 22 1.63 -2.26 44.26
C ILE A 22 1.82 -3.55 43.45
N PRO A 23 1.45 -4.75 43.94
CA PRO A 23 1.57 -5.99 43.15
C PRO A 23 0.73 -5.91 41.86
N MET A 24 -0.54 -5.49 41.97
CA MET A 24 -1.43 -5.31 40.83
C MET A 24 -0.88 -4.30 39.80
N LEU A 25 -0.29 -3.19 40.25
CA LEU A 25 0.35 -2.21 39.37
C LEU A 25 1.59 -2.78 38.67
N LYS A 26 2.42 -3.55 39.39
CA LYS A 26 3.59 -4.21 38.80
C LYS A 26 3.18 -5.21 37.72
N ASP A 27 2.16 -6.02 37.99
CA ASP A 27 1.64 -6.99 37.01
C ASP A 27 1.05 -6.29 35.79
N LEU A 28 0.25 -5.24 36.01
CA LEU A 28 -0.34 -4.45 34.93
C LEU A 28 0.74 -3.83 34.02
N TYR A 29 1.72 -3.15 34.59
CA TYR A 29 2.80 -2.55 33.82
C TYR A 29 3.76 -3.59 33.22
N GLY A 30 3.95 -4.73 33.88
CA GLY A 30 4.71 -5.87 33.36
C GLY A 30 4.08 -6.43 32.09
N ASN A 31 2.79 -6.74 32.12
CA ASN A 31 2.04 -7.20 30.96
C ASN A 31 2.04 -6.16 29.83
N LEU A 32 1.83 -4.89 30.17
CA LEU A 32 1.83 -3.81 29.18
C LEU A 32 3.19 -3.68 28.48
N LEU A 33 4.30 -3.79 29.22
CA LEU A 33 5.66 -3.71 28.68
C LEU A 33 6.02 -4.95 27.86
N GLN A 34 5.47 -6.12 28.18
CA GLN A 34 5.66 -7.34 27.39
C GLN A 34 4.90 -7.31 26.06
N GLU A 35 3.69 -6.74 26.02
CA GLU A 35 2.91 -6.61 24.79
C GLU A 35 3.36 -5.46 23.89
N LEU A 36 3.98 -4.43 24.46
CA LEU A 36 4.33 -3.20 23.75
C LEU A 36 5.16 -3.43 22.48
N PRO A 37 6.24 -4.25 22.51
CA PRO A 37 7.05 -4.51 21.33
C PRO A 37 6.26 -5.15 20.17
N LEU A 38 5.29 -6.02 20.49
CA LEU A 38 4.43 -6.63 19.47
C LEU A 38 3.49 -5.59 18.85
N LYS A 39 2.88 -4.73 19.67
CA LYS A 39 2.00 -3.65 19.18
C LYS A 39 2.76 -2.68 18.27
N CYS A 40 3.93 -2.20 18.70
CA CYS A 40 4.77 -1.33 17.89
C CYS A 40 5.12 -1.99 16.54
N LYS A 41 5.52 -3.27 16.57
CA LYS A 41 5.84 -3.99 15.34
C LYS A 41 4.66 -4.11 14.39
N VAL A 42 3.47 -4.43 14.91
CA VAL A 42 2.25 -4.48 14.12
C VAL A 42 1.99 -3.13 13.46
N ASP A 43 2.07 -2.04 14.22
CA ASP A 43 1.81 -0.70 13.69
C ASP A 43 2.84 -0.31 12.62
N ASP A 44 4.14 -0.55 12.87
CA ASP A 44 5.20 -0.33 11.87
C ASP A 44 4.96 -1.13 10.56
N CYS A 45 4.54 -2.40 10.68
CA CYS A 45 4.23 -3.24 9.53
C CYS A 45 3.00 -2.75 8.75
N LYS A 46 1.96 -2.28 9.45
CA LYS A 46 0.75 -1.74 8.81
C LYS A 46 1.06 -0.49 8.01
N ASP A 47 1.77 0.45 8.63
CA ASP A 47 2.14 1.72 8.01
C ASP A 47 3.03 1.48 6.79
N ASP A 48 3.98 0.54 6.88
CA ASP A 48 4.82 0.18 5.74
C ASP A 48 4.04 -0.46 4.59
N LEU A 49 3.07 -1.35 4.88
CA LEU A 49 2.26 -1.98 3.84
C LEU A 49 1.39 -0.96 3.09
N TRP A 50 0.73 -0.04 3.81
CA TRP A 50 -0.04 1.04 3.19
C TRP A 50 0.84 1.95 2.36
N ARG A 51 1.99 2.37 2.90
CA ARG A 51 2.97 3.17 2.16
C ARG A 51 3.45 2.46 0.91
N TYR A 52 3.70 1.14 0.99
CA TYR A 52 4.15 0.36 -0.15
C TYR A 52 3.05 0.24 -1.22
N TYR A 53 1.80 -0.01 -0.82
CA TYR A 53 0.65 0.01 -1.72
C TYR A 53 0.49 1.36 -2.43
N ASP A 54 0.61 2.47 -1.70
CA ASP A 54 0.52 3.82 -2.26
C ASP A 54 1.64 4.09 -3.27
N GLN A 55 2.88 3.68 -2.96
CA GLN A 55 4.01 3.80 -3.87
C GLN A 55 3.77 3.02 -5.17
N LEU A 56 3.30 1.78 -5.08
CA LEU A 56 2.98 0.97 -6.27
C LEU A 56 1.86 1.61 -7.09
N THR A 57 0.79 2.03 -6.44
CA THR A 57 -0.37 2.66 -7.09
C THR A 57 0.02 3.97 -7.77
N ASN A 58 0.76 4.84 -7.10
CA ASN A 58 1.20 6.12 -7.65
C ASN A 58 2.18 5.93 -8.83
N THR A 59 3.14 5.01 -8.72
CA THR A 59 4.05 4.72 -9.84
C THR A 59 3.32 4.12 -11.04
N ARG A 60 2.33 3.25 -10.82
CA ARG A 60 1.50 2.71 -11.89
C ARG A 60 0.63 3.78 -12.55
N ARG A 61 0.04 4.71 -11.80
CA ARG A 61 -0.80 5.78 -12.38
C ARG A 61 -0.08 6.62 -13.43
N LEU A 62 1.26 6.72 -13.36
CA LEU A 62 2.08 7.35 -14.40
C LEU A 62 2.01 6.62 -15.76
N LEU A 63 1.68 5.32 -15.77
CA LEU A 63 1.48 4.50 -16.96
C LEU A 63 0.05 4.61 -17.52
N GLY A 64 -0.84 5.33 -16.83
CA GLY A 64 -2.24 5.48 -17.16
C GLY A 64 -3.18 4.75 -16.18
N THR A 65 -4.47 5.02 -16.35
CA THR A 65 -5.55 4.41 -15.57
C THR A 65 -6.60 3.86 -16.52
N SER A 66 -7.05 2.64 -16.28
CA SER A 66 -8.22 2.08 -16.97
C SER A 66 -9.29 1.64 -15.98
N GLN A 67 -10.52 1.47 -16.46
CA GLN A 67 -11.65 1.14 -15.59
C GLN A 67 -11.46 -0.20 -14.87
N ASP A 68 -10.86 -1.19 -15.53
CA ASP A 68 -10.59 -2.49 -14.93
C ASP A 68 -9.46 -2.43 -13.91
N VAL A 69 -8.44 -1.60 -14.17
CA VAL A 69 -7.38 -1.34 -13.18
C VAL A 69 -7.98 -0.65 -11.96
N ALA A 70 -8.84 0.36 -12.13
CA ALA A 70 -9.49 1.06 -11.02
C ALA A 70 -10.34 0.12 -10.13
N LYS A 71 -11.05 -0.83 -10.73
CA LYS A 71 -11.77 -1.88 -9.97
C LYS A 71 -10.81 -2.76 -9.17
N LEU A 72 -9.68 -3.14 -9.76
CA LEU A 72 -8.63 -3.87 -9.05
C LEU A 72 -8.00 -3.05 -7.93
N GLU A 73 -7.79 -1.74 -8.11
CA GLU A 73 -7.27 -0.87 -7.04
C GLU A 73 -8.19 -0.88 -5.83
N ALA A 74 -9.50 -0.75 -6.06
CA ALA A 74 -10.51 -0.74 -5.01
C ALA A 74 -10.60 -2.08 -4.28
N GLN A 75 -10.59 -3.20 -5.01
CA GLN A 75 -10.60 -4.52 -4.40
C GLN A 75 -9.32 -4.76 -3.57
N GLU A 76 -8.16 -4.38 -4.09
CA GLU A 76 -6.89 -4.58 -3.38
C GLU A 76 -6.80 -3.74 -2.10
N ALA A 77 -7.36 -2.53 -2.11
CA ALA A 77 -7.44 -1.68 -0.92
C ALA A 77 -8.31 -2.34 0.18
N GLU A 78 -9.45 -2.91 -0.19
CA GLU A 78 -10.34 -3.61 0.74
C GLU A 78 -9.68 -4.88 1.31
N GLU A 79 -8.97 -5.63 0.48
CA GLU A 79 -8.20 -6.80 0.95
C GLU A 79 -7.05 -6.38 1.88
N LEU A 80 -6.34 -5.30 1.56
CA LEU A 80 -5.26 -4.79 2.39
C LEU A 80 -5.76 -4.34 3.77
N GLU A 81 -6.92 -3.70 3.83
CA GLU A 81 -7.56 -3.31 5.09
C GLU A 81 -7.86 -4.54 5.97
N LYS A 82 -8.47 -5.58 5.40
CA LYS A 82 -8.75 -6.85 6.11
C LYS A 82 -7.46 -7.52 6.60
N ASP A 83 -6.41 -7.49 5.79
CA ASP A 83 -5.12 -8.08 6.12
C ASP A 83 -4.42 -7.35 7.27
N VAL A 84 -4.49 -6.01 7.28
CA VAL A 84 -3.99 -5.15 8.35
C VAL A 84 -4.76 -5.39 9.66
N GLU A 85 -6.08 -5.54 9.59
CA GLU A 85 -6.90 -5.91 10.75
C GLU A 85 -6.58 -7.31 11.28
N HIS A 86 -6.36 -8.28 10.39
CA HIS A 86 -5.98 -9.63 10.78
C HIS A 86 -4.62 -9.64 11.48
N MET A 87 -3.64 -8.90 10.94
CA MET A 87 -2.32 -8.79 11.52
C MET A 87 -2.35 -8.22 12.95
N ALA A 88 -3.29 -7.31 13.24
CA ALA A 88 -3.50 -6.76 14.58
C ALA A 88 -3.97 -7.79 15.61
N LYS A 89 -4.53 -8.91 15.17
CA LYS A 89 -5.02 -10.01 16.04
C LYS A 89 -3.94 -11.06 16.32
N LEU A 90 -2.78 -10.97 15.66
CA LEU A 90 -1.69 -11.93 15.84
C LEU A 90 -1.00 -11.76 17.20
N LYS A 91 -0.72 -12.88 17.86
CA LYS A 91 -0.14 -12.92 19.21
C LYS A 91 1.38 -12.96 19.25
N TYR A 92 2.03 -13.24 18.12
CA TYR A 92 3.47 -13.50 18.08
C TYR A 92 4.16 -12.65 17.02
N MET A 93 5.30 -12.06 17.36
CA MET A 93 6.09 -11.24 16.42
C MET A 93 6.54 -11.99 15.17
N LYS A 94 6.79 -13.30 15.30
CA LYS A 94 7.20 -14.13 14.17
C LYS A 94 6.06 -14.33 13.18
N SER A 95 4.84 -14.51 13.68
CA SER A 95 3.63 -14.60 12.85
C SER A 95 3.37 -13.29 12.13
N VAL A 96 3.50 -12.15 12.82
CA VAL A 96 3.39 -10.81 12.21
C VAL A 96 4.40 -10.63 11.08
N GLU A 97 5.67 -11.00 11.30
CA GLU A 97 6.72 -10.91 10.28
C GLU A 97 6.40 -11.75 9.04
N ILE A 98 6.04 -13.03 9.24
CA ILE A 98 5.72 -13.93 8.13
C ILE A 98 4.55 -13.37 7.33
N TYR A 99 3.47 -12.97 8.01
CA TYR A 99 2.27 -12.42 7.37
C TYR A 99 2.58 -11.13 6.59
N TYR A 100 3.37 -10.24 7.18
CA TYR A 100 3.83 -9.01 6.52
C TYR A 100 4.60 -9.31 5.22
N GLN A 101 5.53 -10.27 5.24
CA GLN A 101 6.31 -10.64 4.04
C GLN A 101 5.41 -11.26 2.96
N ASP A 102 4.47 -12.12 3.34
CA ASP A 102 3.53 -12.71 2.40
C ASP A 102 2.61 -11.66 1.78
N ARG A 103 2.10 -10.72 2.58
CA ARG A 103 1.28 -9.62 2.06
C ARG A 103 2.07 -8.70 1.14
N ARG A 104 3.33 -8.40 1.46
CA ARG A 104 4.21 -7.60 0.60
C ARG A 104 4.45 -8.27 -0.76
N ARG A 105 4.55 -9.60 -0.80
CA ARG A 105 4.61 -10.38 -2.06
C ARG A 105 3.30 -10.31 -2.83
N ALA A 106 2.15 -10.36 -2.15
CA ALA A 106 0.84 -10.23 -2.79
C ALA A 106 0.68 -8.85 -3.46
N LEU A 107 1.03 -7.77 -2.77
CA LEU A 107 1.02 -6.41 -3.32
C LEU A 107 1.90 -6.27 -4.57
N LYS A 108 3.08 -6.89 -4.57
CA LYS A 108 3.95 -6.91 -5.74
C LYS A 108 3.30 -7.62 -6.94
N LYS A 109 2.65 -8.77 -6.70
CA LYS A 109 1.93 -9.52 -7.75
C LYS A 109 0.73 -8.74 -8.28
N TYR A 110 0.02 -8.04 -7.41
CA TYR A 110 -1.08 -7.15 -7.80
C TYR A 110 -0.59 -6.03 -8.74
N ASP A 111 0.52 -5.36 -8.39
CA ASP A 111 1.08 -4.30 -9.25
C ASP A 111 1.53 -4.85 -10.61
N GLU A 112 2.20 -6.01 -10.63
CA GLU A 112 2.56 -6.71 -11.87
C GLU A 112 1.33 -7.00 -12.74
N LYS A 113 0.25 -7.53 -12.15
CA LYS A 113 -1.01 -7.81 -12.84
C LYS A 113 -1.64 -6.54 -13.41
N ALA A 114 -1.69 -5.46 -12.63
CA ALA A 114 -2.27 -4.20 -13.05
C ALA A 114 -1.47 -3.55 -14.20
N ARG A 115 -0.13 -3.62 -14.14
CA ARG A 115 0.75 -3.16 -15.23
C ARG A 115 0.57 -3.99 -16.49
N ASP A 116 0.42 -5.31 -16.38
CA ASP A 116 0.16 -6.17 -17.53
C ASP A 116 -1.17 -5.83 -18.22
N MET A 117 -2.20 -5.49 -17.44
CA MET A 117 -3.48 -5.05 -17.98
C MET A 117 -3.36 -3.74 -18.77
N LEU A 118 -2.66 -2.74 -18.23
CA LEU A 118 -2.39 -1.49 -18.95
C LEU A 118 -1.60 -1.73 -20.24
N ARG A 119 -0.61 -2.62 -20.21
CA ARG A 119 0.16 -2.98 -21.42
C ARG A 119 -0.72 -3.60 -22.49
N ARG A 120 -1.59 -4.55 -22.12
CA ARG A 120 -2.50 -5.20 -23.09
C ARG A 120 -3.47 -4.22 -23.72
N GLU A 121 -3.97 -3.26 -22.94
CA GLU A 121 -4.84 -2.21 -23.44
C GLU A 121 -4.13 -1.30 -24.44
N ASN A 122 -2.88 -0.91 -24.15
CA ASN A 122 -2.04 -0.14 -25.06
C ASN A 122 -1.64 -0.90 -26.34
N VAL A 123 -1.64 -2.25 -26.31
CA VAL A 123 -1.29 -3.12 -27.45
C VAL A 123 -2.54 -3.49 -28.28
N ARG A 124 -3.76 -3.16 -27.83
CA ARG A 124 -4.97 -3.47 -28.62
C ARG A 124 -4.85 -2.83 -30.01
N PRO A 125 -4.88 -3.63 -31.09
CA PRO A 125 -4.74 -3.09 -32.42
C PRO A 125 -5.90 -2.15 -32.71
N THR A 126 -5.57 -0.96 -33.19
CA THR A 126 -6.53 0.06 -33.61
C THR A 126 -7.51 -0.59 -34.61
N PRO A 127 -8.84 -0.58 -34.36
CA PRO A 127 -9.80 -1.09 -35.33
C PRO A 127 -9.56 -0.48 -36.72
N ARG A 128 -9.83 -1.25 -37.77
CA ARG A 128 -9.48 -0.90 -39.17
C ARG A 128 -9.97 0.50 -39.59
N ILE A 129 -11.06 0.98 -38.99
CA ILE A 129 -11.64 2.31 -39.20
C ILE A 129 -10.75 3.41 -38.60
N GLU A 130 -10.31 3.26 -37.36
CA GLU A 130 -9.42 4.21 -36.69
C GLU A 130 -8.03 4.24 -37.33
N ARG A 131 -7.53 3.10 -37.81
CA ARG A 131 -6.29 3.04 -38.61
C ARG A 131 -6.40 3.85 -39.90
N ARG A 132 -7.52 3.70 -40.63
CA ARG A 132 -7.82 4.52 -41.83
C ARG A 132 -7.96 6.00 -41.51
N ALA A 133 -8.57 6.35 -40.38
CA ALA A 133 -8.74 7.75 -39.96
C ALA A 133 -7.38 8.41 -39.65
N MET A 134 -6.48 7.71 -38.95
CA MET A 134 -5.12 8.20 -38.69
C MET A 134 -4.29 8.33 -39.97
N GLU A 135 -4.35 7.35 -40.88
CA GLU A 135 -3.67 7.42 -42.18
C GLU A 135 -4.14 8.64 -42.99
N GLN A 136 -5.43 8.96 -42.98
CA GLN A 136 -5.95 10.16 -43.63
C GLN A 136 -5.45 11.44 -42.96
N LEU A 137 -5.40 11.51 -41.63
CA LEU A 137 -4.88 12.68 -40.90
C LEU A 137 -3.38 12.91 -41.15
N ASP A 138 -2.57 11.86 -41.21
CA ASP A 138 -1.14 11.96 -41.55
C ASP A 138 -0.93 12.49 -42.98
N THR A 139 -1.85 12.14 -43.90
CA THR A 139 -1.82 12.64 -45.28
C THR A 139 -2.07 14.16 -45.34
N PHE A 140 -2.83 14.73 -44.39
CA PHE A 140 -3.03 16.18 -44.29
C PHE A 140 -1.87 16.92 -43.61
N SER A 141 -1.03 16.22 -42.86
CA SER A 141 0.12 16.81 -42.14
C SER A 141 1.37 16.92 -43.01
N MET A 142 1.43 16.20 -44.14
CA MET A 142 2.47 16.41 -45.15
C MET A 142 2.13 17.66 -45.97
N PRO A 143 2.98 18.70 -46.01
CA PRO A 143 2.76 19.81 -46.94
C PRO A 143 2.74 19.24 -48.36
N PRO A 144 1.85 19.74 -49.24
CA PRO A 144 1.83 19.30 -50.62
C PRO A 144 3.24 19.44 -51.20
N ARG A 145 3.74 18.37 -51.81
CA ARG A 145 4.99 18.40 -52.57
C ARG A 145 4.90 19.61 -53.50
N GLU A 146 5.86 20.53 -53.41
CA GLU A 146 6.02 21.59 -54.39
C GLU A 146 6.30 20.92 -55.74
N ASP A 147 5.24 20.72 -56.54
CA ASP A 147 5.39 20.35 -57.93
C ASP A 147 6.02 21.55 -58.64
N SER A 148 7.34 21.49 -58.78
CA SER A 148 8.18 22.39 -59.55
C SER A 148 7.92 22.23 -61.05
N ALA A 149 6.67 22.41 -61.47
CA ALA A 149 6.24 22.44 -62.88
C ALA A 149 6.17 23.87 -63.45
N TRP A 150 6.47 24.90 -62.65
CA TRP A 150 6.36 26.31 -63.07
C TRP A 150 7.55 27.19 -62.65
N ARG A 151 8.78 26.68 -62.72
CA ARG A 151 9.95 27.59 -62.82
C ARG A 151 10.22 27.85 -64.30
N ARG A 152 9.84 29.05 -64.74
CA ARG A 152 10.20 29.64 -66.04
C ARG A 152 11.72 29.78 -66.17
#